data_AF-A0A947WPP6-F1
#
_entry.id   AF-A0A947WPP6-F1
#
_cell.length_a   1.000
_cell.length_b   1.000
_cell.length_c   1.000
_cell.angle_alpha   90.00
_cell.angle_beta   90.00
_cell.angle_gamma   90.00
#
_symmetry.space_group_name_H-M   'P 1'
#
loop_
_entity.id
_entity.type
_entity.pdbx_description
1 polymer ?
#
loop_
_entity_poly.entity_id
_entity_poly.type
_entity_poly.pdbx_seq_one_letter_code
_entity_poly.pdbx_strand_id
1 'polypeptide(L)'
;MNSNNVRVQSKLSEVLKDFVSFFQFSKEQEQKFFKELEGAIILNAIGKIIDQAPEDEQETIKQHEFKTTEELFTFLGTFVSKEDLEKTLDKSIREVTERLLQKL
;
A
#
# COMPACT_ATOMS: atom_id res chain seq x y z
N MET A 1 -4.54 -3.36 -25.38
CA MET A 1 -4.27 -2.67 -24.09
C MET A 1 -4.54 -3.64 -22.94
N ASN A 2 -3.51 -3.87 -22.11
CA ASN A 2 -3.52 -4.35 -20.72
C ASN A 2 -4.40 -5.53 -20.29
N SER A 3 -3.97 -6.76 -20.57
CA SER A 3 -4.46 -7.99 -19.90
C SER A 3 -3.54 -8.49 -18.78
N ASN A 4 -2.36 -7.89 -18.59
CA ASN A 4 -1.37 -8.37 -17.62
C ASN A 4 -1.53 -7.77 -16.21
N ASN A 5 -2.08 -6.54 -16.07
CA ASN A 5 -2.23 -5.91 -14.75
C ASN A 5 -3.38 -6.53 -13.92
N VAL A 6 -4.48 -6.95 -14.56
CA VAL A 6 -5.63 -7.57 -13.88
C VAL A 6 -5.28 -8.94 -13.27
N ARG A 7 -4.30 -9.63 -13.86
CA ARG A 7 -3.92 -11.00 -13.45
C ARG A 7 -2.98 -11.05 -12.23
N VAL A 8 -2.31 -9.94 -11.91
CA VAL A 8 -1.37 -9.86 -10.78
C VAL A 8 -2.10 -9.49 -9.49
N GLN A 9 -3.07 -8.56 -9.55
CA GLN A 9 -3.93 -8.23 -8.41
C GLN A 9 -4.77 -9.43 -7.94
N SER A 10 -5.27 -10.28 -8.86
CA SER A 10 -6.05 -11.47 -8.46
C SER A 10 -5.22 -12.43 -7.61
N LYS A 11 -3.97 -12.70 -8.00
CA LYS A 11 -3.09 -13.65 -7.31
C LYS A 11 -2.71 -13.23 -5.90
N LEU A 12 -2.47 -11.94 -5.67
CA LEU A 12 -2.08 -11.50 -4.33
C LEU A 12 -3.24 -11.58 -3.33
N SER A 13 -4.44 -11.18 -3.77
CA SER A 13 -5.65 -11.30 -2.95
C SER A 13 -5.97 -12.76 -2.63
N GLU A 14 -5.71 -13.69 -3.57
CA GLU A 14 -5.84 -15.13 -3.36
C GLU A 14 -4.80 -15.64 -2.36
N VAL A 15 -3.52 -15.28 -2.51
CA VAL A 15 -2.44 -15.67 -1.58
C VAL A 15 -2.71 -15.18 -0.15
N LEU A 16 -3.20 -13.94 0.02
CA LEU A 16 -3.52 -13.40 1.33
C LEU A 16 -4.74 -14.10 1.97
N LYS A 17 -5.74 -14.48 1.15
CA LYS A 17 -6.88 -15.28 1.63
C LYS A 17 -6.45 -16.70 2.02
N ASP A 18 -5.59 -17.33 1.22
CA ASP A 18 -5.04 -18.65 1.52
C ASP A 18 -4.19 -18.61 2.81
N PHE A 19 -3.45 -17.53 3.03
CA PHE A 19 -2.71 -17.28 4.27
C PHE A 19 -3.64 -17.20 5.49
N VAL A 20 -4.65 -16.31 5.45
CA VAL A 20 -5.64 -16.18 6.54
C VAL A 20 -6.32 -17.52 6.84
N SER A 21 -6.65 -18.28 5.79
CA SER A 21 -7.25 -19.61 5.89
C SER A 21 -6.29 -20.63 6.52
N PHE A 22 -5.02 -20.65 6.11
CA PHE A 22 -3.98 -21.55 6.63
C PHE A 22 -3.78 -21.37 8.15
N PHE A 23 -3.77 -20.11 8.62
CA PHE A 23 -3.63 -19.79 10.04
C PHE A 23 -4.94 -19.86 10.83
N GLN A 24 -6.05 -20.25 10.18
CA GLN A 24 -7.38 -20.39 10.81
C GLN A 24 -7.82 -19.13 11.56
N PHE A 25 -7.56 -17.95 10.99
CA PHE A 25 -7.95 -16.69 11.62
C PHE A 25 -9.46 -16.63 11.82
N SER A 26 -9.89 -16.10 12.96
CA SER A 26 -11.27 -15.67 13.13
C SER A 26 -11.57 -14.48 12.20
N LYS A 27 -12.86 -14.19 11.94
CA LYS A 27 -13.24 -13.01 11.14
C LYS A 27 -12.68 -11.70 11.69
N GLU A 28 -12.58 -11.58 13.01
CA GLU A 28 -12.02 -10.40 13.67
C GLU A 28 -10.51 -10.30 13.46
N GLN A 29 -9.79 -11.43 13.55
CA GLN A 29 -8.36 -11.51 13.27
C GLN A 29 -8.06 -11.24 11.80
N GLU A 30 -8.87 -11.77 10.89
CA GLU A 30 -8.81 -11.49 9.45
C GLU A 30 -8.96 -10.00 9.16
N GLN A 31 -10.00 -9.36 9.69
CA GLN A 31 -10.23 -7.92 9.52
C GLN A 31 -9.08 -7.09 10.08
N LYS A 32 -8.59 -7.44 11.28
CA LYS A 32 -7.45 -6.76 11.90
C LYS A 32 -6.19 -6.91 11.04
N PHE A 33 -5.91 -8.12 10.56
CA PHE A 33 -4.77 -8.40 9.70
C PHE A 33 -4.83 -7.59 8.40
N PHE A 34 -5.96 -7.58 7.71
CA PHE A 34 -6.10 -6.79 6.48
C PHE A 34 -5.96 -5.29 6.74
N LYS A 35 -6.49 -4.79 7.86
CA LYS A 35 -6.35 -3.38 8.24
C LYS A 35 -4.89 -3.00 8.54
N GLU A 36 -4.16 -3.86 9.25
CA GLU A 36 -2.74 -3.65 9.52
C GLU A 36 -1.90 -3.72 8.24
N LEU A 37 -2.22 -4.66 7.35
CA LEU A 37 -1.59 -4.81 6.04
C LEU A 37 -1.82 -3.57 5.16
N GLU A 38 -3.06 -3.09 5.08
CA GLU A 38 -3.43 -1.87 4.36
C GLU A 38 -2.65 -0.67 4.89
N GLY A 39 -2.59 -0.50 6.22
CA GLY A 39 -1.82 0.56 6.85
C GLY A 39 -0.32 0.48 6.52
N ALA A 40 0.28 -0.71 6.57
CA ALA A 40 1.69 -0.91 6.23
C ALA A 40 2.00 -0.59 4.76
N ILE A 41 1.11 -0.97 3.84
CA ILE A 41 1.23 -0.66 2.41
C ILE A 41 1.17 0.85 2.18
N ILE A 42 0.18 1.52 2.77
CA ILE A 42 0.01 2.96 2.66
C ILE A 42 1.24 3.68 3.19
N LEU A 43 1.73 3.35 4.39
CA LEU A 43 2.92 3.98 4.97
C LEU A 43 4.18 3.79 4.10
N ASN A 44 4.38 2.59 3.57
CA ASN A 44 5.53 2.31 2.70
C ASN A 44 5.42 3.09 1.37
N ALA A 45 4.22 3.24 0.82
CA ALA A 45 3.99 4.03 -0.38
C ALA A 45 4.22 5.53 -0.15
N ILE A 46 3.67 6.09 0.94
CA ILE A 46 3.90 7.49 1.34
C ILE A 46 5.40 7.75 1.47
N GLY A 47 6.12 6.91 2.21
CA GLY A 47 7.57 7.09 2.40
C GLY A 47 8.33 7.16 1.07
N LYS A 48 8.01 6.27 0.14
CA LYS A 48 8.62 6.28 -1.21
C LYS A 48 8.25 7.52 -2.03
N ILE A 49 7.06 8.06 -1.87
CA ILE A 49 6.63 9.28 -2.59
C ILE A 49 7.35 10.49 -2.01
N ILE A 50 7.44 10.58 -0.69
CA ILE A 50 8.22 11.63 -0.01
C ILE A 50 9.68 11.57 -0.45
N ASP A 51 10.30 10.39 -0.47
CA ASP A 51 11.69 10.22 -0.89
C ASP A 51 11.96 10.62 -2.36
N GLN A 52 10.91 10.66 -3.20
CA GLN A 52 10.97 11.10 -4.60
C GLN A 52 10.66 12.59 -4.77
N ALA A 53 10.05 13.23 -3.77
CA ALA A 53 9.72 14.64 -3.83
C ALA A 53 10.97 15.51 -3.60
N PRO A 54 11.05 16.69 -4.24
CA PRO A 54 12.00 17.75 -3.89
C PRO A 54 12.03 18.04 -2.38
N GLU A 55 13.21 18.39 -1.83
CA GLU A 55 13.40 18.57 -0.38
C GLU A 55 12.43 19.59 0.25
N ASP A 56 12.11 20.67 -0.46
CA ASP A 56 11.15 21.70 -0.05
C ASP A 56 9.70 21.18 -0.01
N GLU A 57 9.36 20.26 -0.91
CA GLU A 57 8.06 19.60 -0.92
C GLU A 57 7.96 18.51 0.17
N GLN A 58 9.07 17.84 0.50
CA GLN A 58 9.09 16.84 1.58
C GLN A 58 8.70 17.42 2.94
N GLU A 59 9.19 18.61 3.26
CA GLU A 59 8.85 19.28 4.51
C GLU A 59 7.35 19.65 4.55
N THR A 60 6.81 20.12 3.43
CA THR A 60 5.40 20.42 3.26
C THR A 60 4.52 19.18 3.48
N ILE A 61 4.92 18.03 2.93
CA ILE A 61 4.19 16.77 3.10
C ILE A 61 4.22 16.29 4.56
N LYS A 62 5.38 16.41 5.24
CA LYS A 62 5.55 15.97 6.64
C LYS A 62 4.78 16.81 7.65
N GLN A 63 4.52 18.08 7.34
CA GLN A 63 3.78 19.00 8.21
C GLN A 63 2.26 18.94 8.01
N HIS A 64 1.79 18.32 6.93
CA HIS A 64 0.37 18.24 6.64
C HIS A 64 -0.30 17.15 7.47
N GLU A 65 -1.31 17.52 8.26
CA GLU A 65 -2.14 16.55 8.98
C GLU A 65 -3.30 16.09 8.10
N PHE A 66 -3.37 14.79 7.83
CA PHE A 66 -4.45 14.17 7.07
C PHE A 66 -5.47 13.54 8.01
N LYS A 67 -6.75 13.85 7.84
CA LYS A 67 -7.83 13.25 8.65
C LYS A 67 -8.34 11.95 8.04
N THR A 68 -8.16 11.78 6.73
CA THR A 68 -8.57 10.58 6.01
C THR A 68 -7.51 10.12 5.02
N THR A 69 -7.56 8.83 4.67
CA THR A 69 -6.72 8.23 3.62
C THR A 69 -7.00 8.86 2.25
N GLU A 70 -8.23 9.30 1.98
CA GLU A 70 -8.61 9.95 0.73
C GLU A 70 -7.98 11.35 0.58
N GLU A 71 -7.99 12.14 1.65
CA GLU A 71 -7.30 13.44 1.72
C GLU A 71 -5.80 13.27 1.45
N LEU A 72 -5.18 12.27 2.09
CA LEU A 72 -3.78 11.93 1.87
C LEU A 72 -3.51 11.60 0.40
N PHE A 73 -4.29 10.70 -0.22
CA PHE A 73 -4.03 10.31 -1.62
C PHE A 73 -4.28 11.44 -2.61
N THR A 74 -5.27 12.28 -2.34
CA THR A 74 -5.54 13.48 -3.16
C THR A 74 -4.37 14.45 -3.07
N PHE A 75 -3.84 14.68 -1.88
CA PHE A 75 -2.67 15.52 -1.68
C PHE A 75 -1.42 14.93 -2.32
N LEU A 76 -1.13 13.64 -2.15
CA LEU A 76 0.01 13.00 -2.83
C LEU A 76 -0.09 13.10 -4.35
N GLY A 77 -1.31 13.03 -4.90
CA GLY A 77 -1.58 13.23 -6.32
C GLY A 77 -1.27 14.63 -6.86
N THR A 78 -0.99 15.63 -6.00
CA THR A 78 -0.50 16.94 -6.46
C THR A 78 1.00 16.96 -6.71
N PHE A 79 1.75 15.98 -6.17
CA PHE A 79 3.21 15.88 -6.28
C PHE A 79 3.65 14.81 -7.27
N VAL A 80 2.88 13.73 -7.40
CA VAL A 80 3.17 12.62 -8.31
C VAL A 80 2.01 12.36 -9.25
N SER A 81 2.32 11.90 -10.46
CA SER A 81 1.29 11.50 -11.41
C SER A 81 0.48 10.32 -10.87
N LYS A 82 -0.77 10.18 -11.31
CA LYS A 82 -1.60 9.02 -10.95
C LYS A 82 -0.94 7.69 -11.32
N GLU A 83 -0.25 7.64 -12.46
CA GLU A 83 0.45 6.44 -12.92
C GLU A 83 1.63 6.08 -11.99
N ASP A 84 2.39 7.07 -11.54
CA ASP A 84 3.52 6.84 -10.63
C ASP A 84 3.06 6.51 -9.21
N LEU A 85 1.93 7.08 -8.78
CA LEU A 85 1.25 6.72 -7.54
C LEU A 85 0.81 5.25 -7.57
N GLU A 86 0.14 4.81 -8.65
CA GLU A 86 -0.29 3.42 -8.84
C GLU A 86 0.91 2.46 -8.84
N LYS A 87 1.98 2.78 -9.57
CA LYS A 87 3.22 1.97 -9.58
C LYS A 87 3.86 1.88 -8.19
N THR A 88 3.86 2.98 -7.44
CA THR A 88 4.44 3.02 -6.09
C THR A 88 3.62 2.20 -5.09
N LEU A 89 2.29 2.24 -5.23
CA LEU A 89 1.39 1.38 -4.47
C LEU A 89 1.61 -0.09 -4.81
N ASP A 90 1.62 -0.47 -6.09
CA ASP A 90 1.86 -1.85 -6.52
C ASP A 90 3.19 -2.40 -6.02
N LYS A 91 4.25 -1.58 -6.07
CA LYS A 91 5.56 -1.94 -5.52
C LYS A 91 5.50 -2.11 -4.00
N SER A 92 4.80 -1.23 -3.30
CA SER A 92 4.67 -1.29 -1.83
C SER A 92 3.86 -2.50 -1.38
N ILE A 93 2.78 -2.81 -2.09
CA ILE A 93 1.99 -4.02 -1.92
C ILE A 93 2.89 -5.26 -1.98
N ARG A 94 3.69 -5.36 -3.04
CA ARG A 94 4.62 -6.48 -3.24
C ARG A 94 5.67 -6.57 -2.13
N GLU A 95 6.37 -5.47 -1.84
CA GLU A 95 7.44 -5.46 -0.83
C GLU A 95 6.93 -5.77 0.57
N VAL A 96 5.79 -5.20 0.99
CA VAL A 96 5.21 -5.46 2.32
C VAL A 96 4.74 -6.91 2.42
N THR A 97 4.12 -7.45 1.37
CA THR A 97 3.69 -8.85 1.37
C THR A 97 4.88 -9.81 1.39
N GLU A 98 5.92 -9.57 0.59
CA GLU A 98 7.15 -10.36 0.60
C GLU A 98 7.82 -10.36 1.98
N ARG A 99 7.89 -9.20 2.66
CA ARG A 99 8.41 -9.10 4.04
C ARG A 99 7.57 -9.86 5.06
N LEU A 100 6.24 -9.90 4.89
CA LEU A 100 5.37 -10.69 5.75
C LEU A 100 5.61 -12.18 5.55
N LEU A 101 5.70 -12.64 4.30
CA LEU A 101 5.95 -14.04 3.98
C LEU A 101 7.33 -14.53 4.48
N GLN A 102 8.35 -13.66 4.51
CA GLN A 102 9.69 -14.00 5.04
C GLN A 102 9.75 -14.13 6.56
N LYS A 103 8.76 -13.60 7.30
CA LYS A 103 8.70 -13.70 8.76
C LYS A 103 8.02 -14.98 9.25
N LEU A 104 7.51 -15.80 8.33
CA LEU A 104 6.90 -17.11 8.57
C LEU A 104 7.97 -18.20 8.52
#